data_AF-A0A067QLX4-F1
#
_entry.id   AF-A0A067QLX4-F1
#
_cell.length_a   1.000
_cell.length_b   1.000
_cell.length_c   1.000
_cell.angle_alpha   90.00
_cell.angle_beta   90.00
_cell.angle_gamma   90.00
#
_symmetry.space_group_name_H-M   'P 1'
#
loop_
_entity.id
_entity.type
_entity.pdbx_description
1 polymer ?
#
loop_
_entity_poly.entity_id
_entity_poly.type
_entity_poly.pdbx_seq_one_letter_code
_entity_poly.pdbx_strand_id
1 'polypeptide(L)'
;MSVRSFFSLNTLLNPKTLHVQLLAQCLVRRSLFPTSDCLKASTRTPLLFAELASRISLSSPSPSPTSPPSPYPILCLQETDRLPSLLPFLSSLSYTSHTYRKGTESKKHGCLIAWREADWVEVASKGVWYDDEDVRGDVEMQGVTNGVTNLNGTGEKQEESNPQSRKGSSFKTKNVANLVALSSTSNPSSGIIIATTHLFWHPKYTYERTRQTGILLRESLKFRSQINPSWPVVIAGDFNHPPSDPSYSLLFNQPLTPEDEQRLEWSRVVHVSLDPSVALTSRPPVANGEAEGEEAGGEGGDGEEGGEGEGEEEDPDMIITHARKPTPQDGLLSTPELHSLFSPQPSIKSAYEEGLKTYLASQTPSEGIEKFRTFGDRADIGEGRKGRYEPEYTSYTHWWKATLDYIFIIDPPPSPRTNTETSSHITGLLKPLSATDLAPLLPRKGLSGSDHLSLMAEITWVESSPVDP
;
A
#
# COMPACT_ATOMS: atom_id res chain seq x y z
N MET A 1 -25.18 -2.61 0.37
CA MET A 1 -24.28 -2.05 1.40
C MET A 1 -25.07 -1.12 2.30
N SER A 2 -24.97 -1.27 3.63
CA SER A 2 -25.31 -0.18 4.55
C SER A 2 -24.37 0.99 4.22
N VAL A 3 -24.91 2.21 4.16
CA VAL A 3 -24.12 3.41 3.87
C VAL A 3 -23.06 3.54 4.98
N ARG A 4 -21.78 3.23 4.70
CA ARG A 4 -20.69 3.53 5.63
C ARG A 4 -20.68 5.05 5.82
N SER A 5 -20.81 5.50 7.05
CA SER A 5 -20.73 6.91 7.36
C SER A 5 -19.29 7.41 7.21
N PHE A 6 -19.16 8.61 6.63
CA PHE A 6 -17.96 9.41 6.78
C PHE A 6 -18.09 10.16 8.10
N PHE A 7 -17.11 10.05 8.99
CA PHE A 7 -17.15 10.80 10.26
C PHE A 7 -16.10 11.89 10.25
N SER A 8 -16.52 13.10 10.61
CA SER A 8 -15.63 14.25 10.74
C SER A 8 -14.99 14.27 12.13
N LEU A 9 -13.69 14.54 12.16
CA LEU A 9 -12.90 14.74 13.37
C LEU A 9 -12.87 16.22 13.79
N ASN A 10 -13.29 17.15 12.92
CA ASN A 10 -13.39 18.59 13.21
C ASN A 10 -14.73 19.17 12.74
N THR A 11 -15.30 20.10 13.52
CA THR A 11 -16.54 20.82 13.17
C THR A 11 -16.33 22.00 12.22
N LEU A 12 -15.07 22.36 11.93
CA LEU A 12 -14.71 23.46 11.04
C LEU A 12 -14.16 22.89 9.72
N LEU A 13 -15.02 22.88 8.69
CA LEU A 13 -14.68 22.52 7.32
C LEU A 13 -13.67 23.52 6.74
N ASN A 14 -12.46 23.07 6.41
CA ASN A 14 -11.44 23.89 5.76
C ASN A 14 -11.42 23.57 4.25
N PRO A 15 -11.50 24.55 3.34
CA PRO A 15 -11.54 24.32 1.89
C PRO A 15 -10.26 23.70 1.27
N LYS A 16 -9.24 23.36 2.06
CA LYS A 16 -7.98 22.72 1.61
C LYS A 16 -7.91 21.26 2.06
N THR A 17 -8.88 20.49 1.60
CA THR A 17 -9.05 19.09 1.96
C THR A 17 -8.63 18.19 0.79
N LEU A 18 -7.86 17.15 1.05
CA LEU A 18 -7.64 16.06 0.11
C LEU A 18 -8.43 14.84 0.58
N HIS A 19 -9.22 14.23 -0.31
CA HIS A 19 -9.70 12.88 -0.09
C HIS A 19 -8.86 11.89 -0.90
N VAL A 20 -8.45 10.78 -0.29
CA VAL A 20 -7.81 9.68 -1.04
C VAL A 20 -8.65 8.43 -0.83
N GLN A 21 -9.15 7.82 -1.91
CA GLN A 21 -9.85 6.54 -1.83
C GLN A 21 -8.97 5.41 -2.35
N LEU A 22 -8.92 4.32 -1.59
CA LEU A 22 -8.22 3.09 -1.93
C LEU A 22 -9.21 1.96 -2.24
N LEU A 23 -9.01 1.18 -3.30
CA LEU A 23 -9.76 -0.05 -3.54
C LEU A 23 -8.96 -1.01 -4.44
N ALA A 24 -8.69 -2.22 -3.93
CA ALA A 24 -8.22 -3.34 -4.75
C ALA A 24 -9.42 -4.09 -5.37
N GLN A 25 -9.23 -4.64 -6.56
CA GLN A 25 -10.19 -5.53 -7.23
C GLN A 25 -9.71 -6.98 -7.14
N CYS A 26 -10.43 -7.90 -6.51
CA CYS A 26 -9.86 -9.26 -6.33
C CYS A 26 -9.52 -10.02 -7.62
N LEU A 27 -8.38 -10.70 -7.58
CA LEU A 27 -8.09 -11.93 -8.31
C LEU A 27 -8.88 -13.10 -7.72
N VAL A 28 -9.99 -13.45 -8.36
CA VAL A 28 -10.91 -14.44 -7.79
C VAL A 28 -10.68 -15.83 -8.36
N ARG A 29 -10.39 -16.80 -7.48
CA ARG A 29 -10.39 -18.24 -7.77
C ARG A 29 -11.28 -18.97 -6.77
N ARG A 30 -12.01 -20.00 -7.21
CA ARG A 30 -12.93 -20.75 -6.33
C ARG A 30 -12.21 -21.32 -5.10
N SER A 31 -11.00 -21.82 -5.26
CA SER A 31 -10.16 -22.36 -4.17
C SER A 31 -9.78 -21.32 -3.11
N LEU A 32 -9.61 -20.06 -3.50
CA LEU A 32 -9.27 -18.98 -2.56
C LEU A 32 -10.51 -18.43 -1.83
N PHE A 33 -11.68 -18.54 -2.46
CA PHE A 33 -12.94 -18.01 -1.94
C PHE A 33 -14.05 -19.08 -1.96
N PRO A 34 -13.86 -20.22 -1.27
CA PRO A 34 -14.75 -21.38 -1.39
C PRO A 34 -16.18 -21.05 -0.96
N THR A 35 -16.32 -20.16 0.03
CA THR A 35 -17.61 -19.77 0.58
C THR A 35 -18.31 -18.66 -0.19
N SER A 36 -17.67 -18.01 -1.18
CA SER A 36 -18.19 -16.80 -1.83
C SER A 36 -19.18 -17.09 -2.97
N ASP A 37 -20.25 -16.29 -3.01
CA ASP A 37 -21.27 -16.31 -4.08
C ASP A 37 -21.03 -15.23 -5.16
N CYS A 38 -19.91 -14.51 -5.07
CA CYS A 38 -19.66 -13.27 -5.78
C CYS A 38 -18.32 -13.31 -6.54
N LEU A 39 -18.11 -14.36 -7.34
CA LEU A 39 -16.83 -14.56 -8.05
C LEU A 39 -16.83 -13.98 -9.48
N LYS A 40 -17.95 -14.11 -10.20
CA LYS A 40 -18.07 -13.75 -11.62
C LYS A 40 -17.96 -12.24 -11.82
N ALA A 41 -17.16 -11.81 -12.80
CA ALA A 41 -16.94 -10.40 -13.11
C ALA A 41 -18.24 -9.63 -13.41
N SER A 42 -19.22 -10.27 -14.07
CA SER A 42 -20.54 -9.67 -14.35
C SER A 42 -21.34 -9.33 -13.08
N THR A 43 -21.09 -10.03 -11.98
CA THR A 43 -21.68 -9.75 -10.67
C THR A 43 -20.84 -8.76 -9.89
N ARG A 44 -19.51 -8.90 -9.90
CA ARG A 44 -18.59 -8.07 -9.10
C ARG A 44 -18.48 -6.65 -9.62
N THR A 45 -18.36 -6.45 -10.92
CA THR A 45 -18.11 -5.14 -11.53
C THR A 45 -19.18 -4.11 -11.14
N PRO A 46 -20.49 -4.41 -11.23
CA PRO A 46 -21.52 -3.48 -10.76
C PRO A 46 -21.43 -3.15 -9.27
N LEU A 47 -21.02 -4.11 -8.42
CA LEU A 47 -20.86 -3.88 -6.98
C LEU A 47 -19.66 -2.97 -6.69
N LEU A 48 -18.53 -3.21 -7.36
CA LEU A 48 -17.33 -2.36 -7.26
C LEU A 48 -17.64 -0.93 -7.72
N PHE A 49 -18.36 -0.77 -8.84
CA PHE A 49 -18.76 0.52 -9.35
C PHE A 49 -19.74 1.21 -8.40
N ALA A 50 -20.72 0.50 -7.86
CA ALA A 50 -21.62 1.05 -6.85
C ALA A 50 -20.88 1.48 -5.57
N GLU A 51 -19.88 0.72 -5.13
CA GLU A 51 -19.04 1.09 -3.99
C GLU A 51 -18.27 2.39 -4.29
N LEU A 52 -17.54 2.46 -5.41
CA LEU A 52 -16.83 3.67 -5.84
C LEU A 52 -17.77 4.89 -5.92
N ALA A 53 -18.89 4.76 -6.64
CA ALA A 53 -19.87 5.84 -6.78
C ALA A 53 -20.42 6.30 -5.42
N SER A 54 -20.71 5.36 -4.51
CA SER A 54 -21.20 5.71 -3.18
C SER A 54 -20.17 6.49 -2.37
N ARG A 55 -18.88 6.14 -2.43
CA ARG A 55 -17.82 6.86 -1.70
C ARG A 55 -17.57 8.24 -2.26
N ILE A 56 -17.50 8.35 -3.59
CA ILE A 56 -17.37 9.63 -4.28
C ILE A 56 -18.56 10.55 -3.94
N SER A 57 -19.77 9.99 -3.86
CA SER A 57 -20.97 10.74 -3.46
C SER A 57 -20.97 11.14 -1.99
N LEU A 58 -20.34 10.38 -1.08
CA LEU A 58 -20.20 10.78 0.34
C LEU A 58 -19.27 11.99 0.51
N SER A 59 -18.28 12.16 -0.36
CA SER A 59 -17.46 13.38 -0.47
C SER A 59 -18.10 14.48 -1.30
N SER A 60 -19.27 14.25 -1.91
CA SER A 60 -19.92 15.27 -2.72
C SER A 60 -20.50 16.36 -1.81
N PRO A 61 -20.40 17.64 -2.19
CA PRO A 61 -21.00 18.74 -1.45
C PRO A 61 -22.44 18.46 -1.07
N SER A 62 -22.78 18.69 0.20
CA SER A 62 -24.18 18.88 0.57
C SER A 62 -24.77 19.99 -0.32
N PRO A 63 -26.00 19.84 -0.86
CA PRO A 63 -26.67 20.90 -1.62
C PRO A 63 -27.04 22.13 -0.75
N SER A 64 -26.53 22.21 0.48
CA SER A 64 -26.69 23.38 1.33
C SER A 64 -25.98 24.60 0.72
N PRO A 65 -26.68 25.74 0.53
CA PRO A 65 -26.07 26.99 0.07
C PRO A 65 -25.09 27.60 1.08
N THR A 66 -24.94 27.03 2.27
CA THR A 66 -24.09 27.52 3.35
C THR A 66 -22.82 26.70 3.58
N SER A 67 -22.62 25.59 2.87
CA SER A 67 -21.44 24.74 3.01
C SER A 67 -20.58 24.83 1.73
N PRO A 68 -19.28 25.15 1.84
CA PRO A 68 -18.40 25.11 0.67
C PRO A 68 -18.37 23.68 0.09
N PRO A 69 -18.24 23.52 -1.23
CA PRO A 69 -18.15 22.20 -1.81
C PRO A 69 -16.94 21.44 -1.29
N SER A 70 -17.15 20.24 -0.74
CA SER A 70 -16.07 19.32 -0.41
C SER A 70 -15.38 18.89 -1.70
N PRO A 71 -14.03 18.90 -1.76
CA PRO A 71 -13.32 18.51 -2.97
C PRO A 71 -13.48 17.01 -3.23
N TYR A 72 -13.46 16.63 -4.51
CA TYR A 72 -13.52 15.23 -4.88
C TYR A 72 -12.21 14.51 -4.49
N PRO A 73 -12.28 13.20 -4.17
CA PRO A 73 -11.08 12.43 -3.91
C PRO A 73 -10.15 12.31 -5.11
N ILE A 74 -8.88 12.07 -4.82
CA ILE A 74 -7.97 11.40 -5.74
C ILE A 74 -8.13 9.90 -5.50
N LEU A 75 -8.43 9.14 -6.55
CA LEU A 75 -8.64 7.69 -6.45
C LEU A 75 -7.31 6.96 -6.68
N CYS A 76 -6.98 6.02 -5.81
CA CYS A 76 -5.88 5.07 -5.95
C CYS A 76 -6.45 3.66 -5.99
N LEU A 77 -6.34 2.96 -7.11
CA LEU A 77 -6.89 1.62 -7.30
C LEU A 77 -5.77 0.60 -7.51
N GLN A 78 -5.92 -0.58 -6.91
CA GLN A 78 -5.02 -1.73 -7.07
C GLN A 78 -5.76 -2.85 -7.79
N GLU A 79 -5.01 -3.81 -8.32
CA GLU A 79 -5.57 -4.92 -9.10
C GLU A 79 -6.52 -4.47 -10.21
N THR A 80 -6.28 -3.28 -10.74
CA THR A 80 -7.17 -2.65 -11.71
C THR A 80 -7.03 -3.31 -13.07
N ASP A 81 -8.10 -3.93 -13.55
CA ASP A 81 -8.23 -4.50 -14.88
C ASP A 81 -9.35 -3.80 -15.68
N ARG A 82 -9.70 -4.34 -16.86
CA ARG A 82 -10.88 -3.95 -17.65
C ARG A 82 -11.05 -2.44 -17.85
N LEU A 83 -9.95 -1.72 -18.10
CA LEU A 83 -9.94 -0.27 -18.36
C LEU A 83 -11.01 0.20 -19.36
N PRO A 84 -11.33 -0.53 -20.46
CA PRO A 84 -12.39 -0.11 -21.38
C PRO A 84 -13.78 0.05 -20.75
N SER A 85 -14.06 -0.64 -19.63
CA SER A 85 -15.30 -0.47 -18.86
C SER A 85 -15.15 0.48 -17.69
N LEU A 86 -13.99 0.46 -17.02
CA LEU A 86 -13.74 1.28 -15.84
C LEU A 86 -13.61 2.77 -16.19
N LEU A 87 -12.85 3.12 -17.23
CA LEU A 87 -12.57 4.51 -17.55
C LEU A 87 -13.83 5.30 -17.93
N PRO A 88 -14.75 4.79 -18.79
CA PRO A 88 -16.01 5.49 -19.06
C PRO A 88 -16.88 5.66 -17.79
N PHE A 89 -16.87 4.67 -16.89
CA PHE A 89 -17.57 4.78 -15.61
C PHE A 89 -16.97 5.87 -14.72
N LEU A 90 -15.63 5.91 -14.58
CA LEU A 90 -14.94 6.97 -13.83
C LEU A 90 -15.22 8.36 -14.44
N SER A 91 -15.20 8.48 -15.77
CA SER A 91 -15.57 9.72 -16.46
C SER A 91 -17.01 10.15 -16.18
N SER A 92 -17.95 9.20 -16.05
CA SER A 92 -19.33 9.52 -15.65
C SER A 92 -19.43 10.08 -14.22
N LEU A 93 -18.41 9.84 -13.39
CA LEU A 93 -18.24 10.39 -12.04
C LEU A 93 -17.32 11.62 -12.01
N SER A 94 -17.11 12.28 -13.16
CA SER A 94 -16.24 13.46 -13.35
C SER A 94 -14.72 13.21 -13.29
N TYR A 95 -14.26 11.97 -13.15
CA TYR A 95 -12.83 11.64 -13.22
C TYR A 95 -12.39 11.54 -14.67
N THR A 96 -11.84 12.62 -15.19
CA THR A 96 -11.48 12.76 -16.61
C THR A 96 -10.03 12.40 -16.92
N SER A 97 -9.17 12.38 -15.90
CA SER A 97 -7.74 12.07 -16.06
C SER A 97 -7.29 10.94 -15.14
N HIS A 98 -6.29 10.19 -15.60
CA HIS A 98 -5.70 9.08 -14.85
C HIS A 98 -4.28 8.71 -15.32
N THR A 99 -3.54 8.03 -14.46
CA THR A 99 -2.35 7.25 -14.82
C THR A 99 -2.56 5.78 -14.47
N TYR A 100 -2.00 4.88 -15.26
CA TYR A 100 -2.05 3.44 -15.03
C TYR A 100 -0.68 2.80 -15.26
N ARG A 101 -0.27 1.87 -14.39
CA ARG A 101 0.95 1.08 -14.53
C ARG A 101 0.70 -0.38 -14.17
N LYS A 102 1.27 -1.29 -14.95
CA LYS A 102 1.29 -2.74 -14.69
C LYS A 102 2.73 -3.25 -14.85
N GLY A 103 3.07 -4.33 -14.15
CA GLY A 103 4.47 -4.79 -14.09
C GLY A 103 5.01 -5.41 -15.37
N THR A 104 4.14 -6.00 -16.19
CA THR A 104 4.51 -6.53 -17.52
C THR A 104 3.34 -6.38 -18.47
N GLU A 105 3.58 -6.48 -19.77
CA GLU A 105 2.48 -6.46 -20.73
C GLU A 105 1.51 -7.62 -20.55
N SER A 106 2.01 -8.79 -20.12
CA SER A 106 1.20 -9.97 -19.82
C SER A 106 0.37 -9.87 -18.53
N LYS A 107 0.74 -9.00 -17.59
CA LYS A 107 0.01 -8.86 -16.32
C LYS A 107 -1.37 -8.29 -16.61
N LYS A 108 -2.43 -8.96 -16.16
CA LYS A 108 -3.81 -8.58 -16.50
C LYS A 108 -4.32 -7.35 -15.76
N HIS A 109 -3.63 -6.98 -14.68
CA HIS A 109 -4.02 -5.90 -13.78
C HIS A 109 -2.83 -5.02 -13.39
N GLY A 110 -3.14 -3.87 -12.79
CA GLY A 110 -2.15 -2.87 -12.41
C GLY A 110 -2.65 -1.91 -11.34
N CYS A 111 -1.96 -0.80 -11.18
CA CYS A 111 -2.34 0.27 -10.26
C CYS A 111 -2.73 1.52 -11.03
N LEU A 112 -3.84 2.15 -10.64
CA LEU A 112 -4.42 3.32 -11.30
C LEU A 112 -4.53 4.48 -10.31
N ILE A 113 -4.16 5.68 -10.75
CA ILE A 113 -4.48 6.93 -10.04
C ILE A 113 -5.41 7.74 -10.92
N ALA A 114 -6.59 8.15 -10.43
CA ALA A 114 -7.52 9.01 -11.15
C ALA A 114 -7.84 10.28 -10.38
N TRP A 115 -8.04 11.38 -11.10
CA TRP A 115 -8.40 12.68 -10.54
C TRP A 115 -9.32 13.44 -11.50
N ARG A 116 -9.90 14.52 -10.99
CA ARG A 116 -10.66 15.48 -11.80
C ARG A 116 -9.74 16.57 -12.31
N GLU A 117 -9.75 16.82 -13.61
CA GLU A 117 -8.97 17.92 -14.21
C GLU A 117 -9.47 19.30 -13.77
N ALA A 118 -10.71 19.39 -13.29
CA ALA A 118 -11.25 20.61 -12.69
C ALA A 118 -10.51 21.02 -11.41
N ASP A 119 -9.94 20.05 -10.68
CA ASP A 119 -9.30 20.26 -9.38
C ASP A 119 -7.77 20.19 -9.48
N TRP A 120 -7.24 19.42 -10.44
CA TRP A 120 -5.82 19.10 -10.56
C TRP A 120 -5.31 19.06 -12.00
N VAL A 121 -4.08 19.51 -12.20
CA VAL A 121 -3.31 19.38 -13.45
C VAL A 121 -2.12 18.45 -13.23
N GLU A 122 -1.92 17.47 -14.10
CA GLU A 122 -0.72 16.63 -14.08
C GLU A 122 0.52 17.46 -14.45
N VAL A 123 1.50 17.45 -13.57
CA VAL A 123 2.84 18.02 -13.82
C VAL A 123 3.77 16.95 -14.38
N ALA A 124 3.73 15.76 -13.81
CA ALA A 124 4.53 14.61 -14.24
C ALA A 124 3.96 13.31 -13.67
N SER A 125 4.29 12.19 -14.29
CA SER A 125 4.04 10.86 -13.74
C SER A 125 5.24 9.93 -13.90
N LYS A 126 5.34 8.93 -13.03
CA LYS A 126 6.45 7.98 -12.97
C LYS A 126 5.96 6.59 -12.60
N GLY A 127 6.44 5.57 -13.32
CA GLY A 127 6.32 4.18 -12.88
C GLY A 127 7.60 3.73 -12.17
N VAL A 128 7.46 2.85 -11.19
CA VAL A 128 8.58 2.20 -10.51
C VAL A 128 8.37 0.69 -10.66
N TRP A 129 9.30 -0.01 -11.30
CA TRP A 129 9.25 -1.46 -11.48
C TRP A 129 10.23 -2.11 -10.51
N TYR A 130 9.73 -2.63 -9.40
CA TYR A 130 10.58 -3.03 -8.27
C TYR A 130 11.64 -4.08 -8.60
N ASP A 131 11.35 -4.95 -9.58
CA ASP A 131 12.30 -5.97 -10.04
C ASP A 131 13.51 -5.36 -10.80
N ASP A 132 13.37 -4.13 -11.27
CA ASP A 132 14.36 -3.42 -12.10
C ASP A 132 15.05 -2.29 -11.34
N GLU A 133 14.68 -2.03 -10.08
CA GLU A 133 15.26 -0.99 -9.24
C GLU A 133 16.50 -1.50 -8.49
N ASP A 134 17.57 -0.70 -8.51
CA ASP A 134 18.75 -0.97 -7.71
C ASP A 134 18.50 -0.65 -6.25
N VAL A 135 19.15 -1.39 -5.35
CA VAL A 135 18.98 -1.21 -3.89
C VAL A 135 20.15 -0.49 -3.21
N ARG A 136 21.29 -0.39 -3.89
CA ARG A 136 22.45 0.41 -3.46
C ARG A 136 22.64 1.48 -4.52
N GLY A 137 22.41 2.74 -4.18
CA GLY A 137 22.42 3.83 -5.15
C GLY A 137 23.76 3.97 -5.87
N ASP A 138 23.76 4.56 -7.07
CA ASP A 138 24.98 5.08 -7.67
C ASP A 138 25.55 6.15 -6.73
N VAL A 139 26.76 5.94 -6.23
CA VAL A 139 27.49 6.89 -5.37
C VAL A 139 27.98 8.06 -6.22
N GLU A 140 27.07 8.83 -6.80
CA GLU A 140 27.40 10.11 -7.44
C GLU A 140 26.32 11.15 -7.13
N MET A 141 26.80 12.30 -6.64
CA MET A 141 26.07 13.53 -6.29
C MET A 141 25.46 13.63 -4.88
N GLN A 142 26.35 13.75 -3.88
CA GLN A 142 26.21 14.81 -2.87
C GLN A 142 27.62 15.26 -2.42
N GLY A 143 28.21 16.15 -3.22
CA GLY A 143 29.31 16.98 -2.73
C GLY A 143 28.73 18.02 -1.78
N VAL A 144 28.86 17.79 -0.48
CA VAL A 144 29.23 18.80 0.54
C VAL A 144 29.71 18.03 1.79
N THR A 145 30.88 18.46 2.23
CA THR A 145 31.76 17.93 3.27
C THR A 145 31.13 17.82 4.66
N ASN A 146 31.37 16.70 5.35
CA ASN A 146 32.15 16.69 6.60
C ASN A 146 32.63 15.27 6.94
N GLY A 147 33.93 15.19 7.22
CA GLY A 147 34.69 13.95 7.19
C GLY A 147 34.32 12.93 8.26
N VAL A 148 34.11 11.71 7.82
CA VAL A 148 34.64 10.52 8.48
C VAL A 148 35.42 9.75 7.42
N THR A 149 36.73 9.77 7.56
CA THR A 149 37.69 9.02 6.75
C THR A 149 37.40 7.52 6.84
N ASN A 150 37.09 6.89 5.70
CA ASN A 150 37.25 5.44 5.54
C ASN A 150 38.73 5.10 5.68
N LEU A 151 39.06 4.34 6.72
CA LEU A 151 40.35 3.65 6.85
C LEU A 151 40.16 2.20 6.42
N ASN A 152 41.08 1.75 5.56
CA ASN A 152 41.25 0.42 4.97
C ASN A 152 40.35 0.18 3.75
N GLY A 153 40.84 -0.08 2.54
CA GLY A 153 42.16 -0.45 2.03
C GLY A 153 41.94 -1.17 0.70
N THR A 154 42.89 -0.99 -0.22
CA THR A 154 43.04 -1.65 -1.55
C THR A 154 41.99 -1.37 -2.62
N GLY A 155 42.33 -0.43 -3.52
CA GLY A 155 41.68 -0.23 -4.81
C GLY A 155 41.95 -1.38 -5.78
N GLU A 156 41.26 -2.49 -5.58
CA GLU A 156 41.01 -3.45 -6.65
C GLU A 156 39.89 -2.90 -7.53
N LYS A 157 40.08 -2.94 -8.85
CA LYS A 157 39.01 -2.67 -9.81
C LYS A 157 37.88 -3.66 -9.49
N GLN A 158 36.75 -3.18 -8.95
CA GLN A 158 35.56 -4.00 -8.80
C GLN A 158 35.24 -4.60 -10.17
N GLU A 159 35.32 -5.94 -10.26
CA GLU A 159 34.69 -6.70 -11.35
C GLU A 159 33.30 -6.14 -11.58
N GLU A 160 32.89 -5.98 -12.84
CA GLU A 160 31.53 -5.59 -13.21
C GLU A 160 30.54 -6.45 -12.42
N SER A 161 29.98 -5.87 -11.35
CA SER A 161 29.06 -6.56 -10.46
C SER A 161 27.94 -7.13 -11.30
N ASN A 162 27.63 -8.42 -11.15
CA ASN A 162 26.49 -9.06 -11.81
C ASN A 162 25.28 -8.12 -11.74
N PRO A 163 24.67 -7.68 -12.86
CA PRO A 163 23.55 -6.73 -12.82
C PRO A 163 22.41 -7.16 -11.88
N GLN A 164 22.25 -8.47 -11.67
CA GLN A 164 21.28 -9.04 -10.72
C GLN A 164 21.60 -8.70 -9.26
N SER A 165 22.87 -8.62 -8.89
CA SER A 165 23.31 -8.30 -7.52
C SER A 165 23.00 -6.86 -7.13
N ARG A 166 22.86 -5.96 -8.12
CA ARG A 166 22.44 -4.56 -7.88
C ARG A 166 20.98 -4.46 -7.44
N LYS A 167 20.14 -5.41 -7.85
CA LYS A 167 18.70 -5.44 -7.54
C LYS A 167 18.43 -5.96 -6.14
N GLY A 168 19.18 -6.97 -5.68
CA GLY A 168 19.02 -7.56 -4.36
C GLY A 168 17.64 -8.16 -4.09
N SER A 169 16.95 -8.63 -5.14
CA SER A 169 15.62 -9.24 -5.03
C SER A 169 15.68 -10.68 -4.51
N SER A 170 14.64 -11.09 -3.78
CA SER A 170 14.37 -12.48 -3.41
C SER A 170 13.51 -13.22 -4.43
N PHE A 171 12.68 -12.49 -5.18
CA PHE A 171 11.69 -13.06 -6.09
C PHE A 171 11.45 -12.14 -7.31
N LYS A 172 11.17 -12.70 -8.49
CA LYS A 172 10.68 -11.90 -9.65
C LYS A 172 9.17 -11.63 -9.50
N THR A 173 8.81 -10.48 -8.95
CA THR A 173 7.43 -10.21 -8.50
C THR A 173 6.54 -9.59 -9.57
N LYS A 174 7.11 -8.85 -10.52
CA LYS A 174 6.38 -8.02 -11.49
C LYS A 174 5.44 -7.01 -10.82
N ASN A 175 5.82 -6.53 -9.63
CA ASN A 175 5.08 -5.49 -8.92
C ASN A 175 5.58 -4.10 -9.28
N VAL A 176 4.69 -3.11 -9.15
CA VAL A 176 4.97 -1.73 -9.55
C VAL A 176 4.41 -0.74 -8.54
N ALA A 177 5.00 0.45 -8.52
CA ALA A 177 4.35 1.66 -8.05
C ALA A 177 3.94 2.55 -9.24
N ASN A 178 2.85 3.27 -9.09
CA ASN A 178 2.41 4.34 -9.98
C ASN A 178 2.43 5.66 -9.21
N LEU A 179 3.15 6.66 -9.70
CA LEU A 179 3.33 7.97 -9.08
C LEU A 179 2.84 9.07 -10.02
N VAL A 180 2.19 10.09 -9.48
CA VAL A 180 1.80 11.31 -10.20
C VAL A 180 2.02 12.54 -9.33
N ALA A 181 2.49 13.62 -9.94
CA ALA A 181 2.59 14.93 -9.36
C ALA A 181 1.46 15.81 -9.91
N LEU A 182 0.65 16.35 -9.00
CA LEU A 182 -0.56 17.09 -9.33
C LEU A 182 -0.47 18.50 -8.77
N SER A 183 -0.61 19.51 -9.64
CA SER A 183 -0.76 20.91 -9.26
C SER A 183 -2.23 21.24 -9.07
N SER A 184 -2.58 22.00 -8.04
CA SER A 184 -3.96 22.47 -7.87
C SER A 184 -4.32 23.49 -8.97
N THR A 185 -5.52 23.38 -9.53
CA THR A 185 -6.06 24.36 -10.48
C THR A 185 -6.40 25.69 -9.82
N SER A 186 -6.81 25.66 -8.54
CA SER A 186 -7.17 26.86 -7.77
C SER A 186 -5.95 27.59 -7.20
N ASN A 187 -4.85 26.89 -6.96
CA ASN A 187 -3.58 27.47 -6.58
C ASN A 187 -2.39 26.72 -7.21
N PRO A 188 -1.85 27.18 -8.36
CA PRO A 188 -0.74 26.52 -9.04
C PRO A 188 0.57 26.44 -8.24
N SER A 189 0.72 27.21 -7.15
CA SER A 189 1.88 27.08 -6.26
C SER A 189 1.75 25.90 -5.28
N SER A 190 0.54 25.38 -5.11
CA SER A 190 0.22 24.22 -4.29
C SER A 190 0.08 22.98 -5.17
N GLY A 191 0.62 21.87 -4.70
CA GLY A 191 0.44 20.58 -5.35
C GLY A 191 0.75 19.45 -4.40
N ILE A 192 0.71 18.24 -4.93
CA ILE A 192 0.86 17.01 -4.17
C ILE A 192 1.49 15.92 -5.02
N ILE A 193 2.27 15.06 -4.40
CA ILE A 193 2.73 13.81 -4.99
C ILE A 193 1.82 12.69 -4.48
N ILE A 194 1.23 11.93 -5.39
CA ILE A 194 0.43 10.75 -5.07
C ILE A 194 1.15 9.52 -5.59
N ALA A 195 1.30 8.51 -4.73
CA ALA A 195 1.82 7.21 -5.10
C ALA A 195 0.81 6.12 -4.74
N THR A 196 0.72 5.11 -5.59
CA THR A 196 -0.02 3.88 -5.27
C THR A 196 0.76 2.64 -5.69
N THR A 197 0.55 1.55 -4.95
CA THR A 197 1.28 0.29 -5.11
C THR A 197 0.39 -0.89 -4.77
N HIS A 198 0.81 -2.07 -5.23
CA HIS A 198 0.37 -3.36 -4.72
C HIS A 198 1.64 -4.23 -4.52
N LEU A 199 2.08 -4.37 -3.26
CA LEU A 199 3.31 -5.08 -2.90
C LEU A 199 3.17 -6.60 -2.96
N PHE A 200 4.29 -7.32 -2.81
CA PHE A 200 4.31 -8.77 -2.98
C PHE A 200 3.47 -9.52 -1.93
N TRP A 201 2.53 -10.33 -2.41
CA TRP A 201 1.45 -10.91 -1.60
C TRP A 201 1.88 -12.07 -0.69
N HIS A 202 2.88 -12.86 -1.10
CA HIS A 202 3.15 -14.14 -0.42
C HIS A 202 3.59 -13.91 1.03
N PRO A 203 2.84 -14.39 2.05
CA PRO A 203 2.98 -13.93 3.44
C PRO A 203 4.35 -14.21 4.04
N LYS A 204 5.08 -15.22 3.54
CA LYS A 204 6.43 -15.57 4.02
C LYS A 204 7.56 -14.76 3.39
N TYR A 205 7.33 -13.99 2.33
CA TYR A 205 8.37 -13.16 1.69
C TYR A 205 8.47 -11.76 2.29
N THR A 206 8.64 -11.68 3.62
CA THR A 206 8.79 -10.42 4.35
C THR A 206 9.94 -9.56 3.82
N TYR A 207 11.11 -10.16 3.56
CA TYR A 207 12.27 -9.48 2.98
C TYR A 207 11.93 -8.76 1.66
N GLU A 208 11.27 -9.44 0.72
CA GLU A 208 10.94 -8.84 -0.58
C GLU A 208 9.94 -7.69 -0.41
N ARG A 209 8.90 -7.85 0.44
CA ARG A 209 8.00 -6.74 0.75
C ARG A 209 8.75 -5.56 1.35
N THR A 210 9.60 -5.78 2.36
CA THR A 210 10.39 -4.72 3.00
C THR A 210 11.29 -3.99 1.99
N ARG A 211 11.95 -4.74 1.10
CA ARG A 211 12.74 -4.17 -0.01
C ARG A 211 11.89 -3.28 -0.91
N GLN A 212 10.72 -3.76 -1.35
CA GLN A 212 9.82 -2.98 -2.20
C GLN A 212 9.31 -1.72 -1.52
N THR A 213 8.98 -1.79 -0.23
CA THR A 213 8.58 -0.63 0.58
C THR A 213 9.69 0.42 0.66
N GLY A 214 10.94 0.00 0.91
CA GLY A 214 12.09 0.92 0.93
C GLY A 214 12.32 1.60 -0.43
N ILE A 215 12.24 0.85 -1.52
CA ILE A 215 12.33 1.40 -2.89
C ILE A 215 11.18 2.39 -3.15
N LEU A 216 9.95 2.06 -2.78
CA LEU A 216 8.79 2.94 -2.93
C LEU A 216 9.00 4.27 -2.22
N LEU A 217 9.46 4.24 -0.97
CA LEU A 217 9.75 5.44 -0.19
C LEU A 217 10.84 6.28 -0.86
N ARG A 218 11.98 5.66 -1.20
CA ARG A 218 13.10 6.33 -1.88
C ARG A 218 12.67 6.99 -3.18
N GLU A 219 12.00 6.25 -4.05
CA GLU A 219 11.62 6.74 -5.38
C GLU A 219 10.52 7.82 -5.30
N SER A 220 9.65 7.76 -4.30
CA SER A 220 8.66 8.82 -4.03
C SER A 220 9.32 10.12 -3.58
N LEU A 221 10.31 10.04 -2.69
CA LEU A 221 11.07 11.21 -2.22
C LEU A 221 11.96 11.79 -3.31
N LYS A 222 12.60 10.94 -4.13
CA LYS A 222 13.36 11.35 -5.31
C LYS A 222 12.47 12.05 -6.32
N PHE A 223 11.29 11.48 -6.61
CA PHE A 223 10.33 12.09 -7.52
C PHE A 223 9.83 13.44 -6.99
N ARG A 224 9.45 13.54 -5.71
CA ARG A 224 9.12 14.83 -5.06
C ARG A 224 10.23 15.86 -5.26
N SER A 225 11.48 15.48 -4.99
CA SER A 225 12.62 16.40 -5.06
C SER A 225 12.90 16.91 -6.47
N GLN A 226 12.60 16.10 -7.50
CA GLN A 226 12.73 16.47 -8.91
C GLN A 226 11.60 17.39 -9.38
N ILE A 227 10.42 17.32 -8.77
CA ILE A 227 9.25 18.12 -9.15
C ILE A 227 9.14 19.38 -8.29
N ASN A 228 8.87 19.21 -7.01
CA ASN A 228 8.78 20.30 -6.05
C ASN A 228 9.00 19.76 -4.61
N PRO A 229 10.13 20.08 -3.95
CA PRO A 229 10.44 19.57 -2.62
C PRO A 229 9.47 20.05 -1.53
N SER A 230 8.72 21.13 -1.78
CA SER A 230 7.74 21.70 -0.84
C SER A 230 6.35 21.06 -0.93
N TRP A 231 6.14 20.09 -1.80
CA TRP A 231 4.86 19.39 -1.90
C TRP A 231 4.79 18.19 -0.94
N PRO A 232 3.65 17.94 -0.29
CA PRO A 232 3.45 16.71 0.47
C PRO A 232 3.45 15.49 -0.45
N VAL A 233 3.71 14.32 0.13
CA VAL A 233 3.54 13.03 -0.55
C VAL A 233 2.45 12.25 0.17
N VAL A 234 1.52 11.66 -0.57
CA VAL A 234 0.59 10.65 -0.06
C VAL A 234 0.84 9.35 -0.80
N ILE A 235 1.05 8.28 -0.04
CA ILE A 235 1.29 6.93 -0.56
C ILE A 235 0.12 6.07 -0.09
N ALA A 236 -0.73 5.64 -1.02
CA ALA A 236 -1.91 4.84 -0.72
C ALA A 236 -1.90 3.54 -1.53
N GLY A 237 -2.00 2.39 -0.88
CA GLY A 237 -1.81 1.11 -1.56
C GLY A 237 -2.13 -0.08 -0.70
N ASP A 238 -2.10 -1.25 -1.35
CA ASP A 238 -2.02 -2.54 -0.69
C ASP A 238 -0.54 -2.89 -0.48
N PHE A 239 -0.14 -2.96 0.79
CA PHE A 239 1.22 -3.27 1.20
C PHE A 239 1.43 -4.76 1.51
N ASN A 240 0.36 -5.56 1.51
CA ASN A 240 0.38 -6.99 1.80
C ASN A 240 1.10 -7.36 3.11
N HIS A 241 1.10 -6.46 4.08
CA HIS A 241 1.67 -6.71 5.39
C HIS A 241 0.85 -6.04 6.51
N PRO A 242 0.71 -6.70 7.68
CA PRO A 242 0.06 -6.10 8.84
C PRO A 242 0.94 -5.05 9.53
N PRO A 243 0.38 -4.24 10.46
CA PRO A 243 1.17 -3.30 11.27
C PRO A 243 2.24 -3.97 12.16
N SER A 244 2.13 -5.28 12.41
CA SER A 244 3.12 -6.08 13.13
C SER A 244 4.30 -6.57 12.28
N ASP A 245 4.34 -6.24 10.99
CA ASP A 245 5.42 -6.61 10.08
C ASP A 245 6.61 -5.65 10.21
N PRO A 246 7.86 -6.14 10.12
CA PRO A 246 9.06 -5.29 10.17
C PRO A 246 9.07 -4.16 9.13
N SER A 247 8.46 -4.38 7.96
CA SER A 247 8.30 -3.33 6.93
C SER A 247 7.56 -2.10 7.47
N TYR A 248 6.50 -2.32 8.27
CA TYR A 248 5.74 -1.24 8.88
C TYR A 248 6.58 -0.48 9.91
N SER A 249 7.31 -1.19 10.78
CA SER A 249 8.19 -0.52 11.75
C SER A 249 9.33 0.26 11.09
N LEU A 250 9.92 -0.30 10.03
CA LEU A 250 10.92 0.41 9.25
C LEU A 250 10.36 1.64 8.56
N LEU A 251 9.08 1.71 8.15
CA LEU A 251 8.47 2.95 7.64
C LEU A 251 8.40 4.06 8.69
N PHE A 252 8.15 3.71 9.95
CA PHE A 252 8.02 4.66 11.06
C PHE A 252 9.32 4.90 11.85
N ASN A 253 10.47 4.48 11.32
CA ASN A 253 11.77 4.58 11.98
C ASN A 253 11.78 3.93 13.38
N GLN A 254 11.03 2.83 13.55
CA GLN A 254 10.97 2.10 14.80
C GLN A 254 12.03 0.99 14.81
N PRO A 255 12.67 0.73 15.96
CA PRO A 255 13.62 -0.37 16.06
C PRO A 255 12.93 -1.70 15.76
N LEU A 256 13.66 -2.58 15.08
CA LEU A 256 13.23 -3.96 14.86
C LEU A 256 13.44 -4.77 16.15
N THR A 257 12.51 -5.68 16.45
CA THR A 257 12.69 -6.67 17.52
C THR A 257 13.52 -7.86 17.01
N PRO A 258 14.05 -8.73 17.89
CA PRO A 258 14.72 -9.95 17.46
C PRO A 258 13.85 -10.85 16.56
N GLU A 259 12.54 -10.90 16.80
CA GLU A 259 11.59 -11.65 15.98
C GLU A 259 11.43 -11.03 14.59
N ASP A 260 11.44 -9.70 14.51
CA ASP A 260 11.41 -8.97 13.25
C ASP A 260 12.67 -9.25 12.40
N GLU A 261 13.85 -9.20 13.03
CA GLU A 261 15.11 -9.55 12.38
C GLU A 261 15.13 -11.00 11.90
N GLN A 262 14.62 -11.93 12.72
CA GLN A 262 14.52 -13.34 12.34
C GLN A 262 13.58 -13.55 11.15
N ARG A 263 12.43 -12.86 11.10
CA ARG A 263 11.49 -12.93 9.96
C ARG A 263 12.13 -12.42 8.67
N LEU A 264 12.86 -11.30 8.73
CA LEU A 264 13.61 -10.79 7.59
C LEU A 264 14.66 -11.80 7.13
N GLU A 265 15.45 -12.34 8.05
CA GLU A 265 16.50 -13.31 7.71
C GLU A 265 15.94 -14.63 7.15
N TRP A 266 14.86 -15.16 7.71
CA TRP A 266 14.21 -16.37 7.20
C TRP A 266 13.64 -16.20 5.80
N SER A 267 13.15 -15.01 5.47
CA SER A 267 12.56 -14.71 4.16
C SER A 267 13.58 -14.20 3.14
N ARG A 268 14.83 -13.98 3.56
CA ARG A 268 15.93 -13.58 2.70
C ARG A 268 16.47 -14.79 1.94
N VAL A 269 15.85 -15.10 0.81
CA VAL A 269 16.11 -16.29 -0.03
C VAL A 269 16.26 -15.92 -1.50
N VAL A 270 16.79 -16.82 -2.33
CA VAL A 270 16.78 -16.67 -3.79
C VAL A 270 15.85 -17.72 -4.38
N HIS A 271 14.73 -17.27 -4.95
CA HIS A 271 13.75 -18.14 -5.59
C HIS A 271 14.16 -18.53 -7.03
N VAL A 272 13.65 -19.67 -7.51
CA VAL A 272 13.89 -20.19 -8.87
C VAL A 272 13.51 -19.22 -9.99
N SER A 273 12.62 -18.27 -9.71
CA SER A 273 12.24 -17.19 -10.65
C SER A 273 13.36 -16.18 -10.90
N LEU A 274 14.39 -16.13 -10.05
CA LEU A 274 15.60 -15.32 -10.24
C LEU A 274 16.79 -16.19 -10.67
N ASP A 275 16.86 -17.42 -10.17
CA ASP A 275 17.93 -18.36 -10.46
C ASP A 275 17.35 -19.73 -10.85
N PRO A 276 17.24 -20.02 -12.16
CA PRO A 276 16.69 -21.29 -12.64
C PRO A 276 17.48 -22.55 -12.21
N SER A 277 18.68 -22.40 -11.64
CA SER A 277 19.46 -23.53 -11.11
C SER A 277 18.99 -24.02 -9.74
N VAL A 278 18.11 -23.25 -9.07
CA VAL A 278 17.54 -23.64 -7.78
C VAL A 278 16.72 -24.93 -7.94
N ALA A 279 17.02 -25.92 -7.10
CA ALA A 279 16.31 -27.19 -7.10
C ALA A 279 14.82 -26.98 -6.78
N LEU A 280 13.96 -27.62 -7.56
CA LEU A 280 12.53 -27.61 -7.29
C LEU A 280 12.26 -28.49 -6.06
N THR A 281 12.01 -27.85 -4.91
CA THR A 281 11.59 -28.55 -3.70
C THR A 281 10.09 -28.78 -3.75
N SER A 282 9.64 -30.02 -3.66
CA SER A 282 8.22 -30.33 -3.46
C SER A 282 7.75 -29.83 -2.08
N ARG A 283 6.48 -29.42 -1.99
CA ARG A 283 5.80 -29.29 -0.69
C ARG A 283 5.93 -30.64 0.03
N PRO A 284 6.25 -30.70 1.34
CA PRO A 284 6.19 -31.97 2.06
C PRO A 284 4.81 -32.58 1.80
N PRO A 285 4.72 -33.87 1.40
CA PRO A 285 3.46 -34.45 0.97
C PRO A 285 2.47 -34.37 2.14
N VAL A 286 1.38 -33.63 1.94
CA VAL A 286 0.18 -33.80 2.75
C VAL A 286 -0.31 -35.21 2.44
N ALA A 287 -0.43 -36.04 3.46
CA ALA A 287 -0.88 -37.42 3.32
C ALA A 287 -2.33 -37.42 2.82
N ASN A 288 -2.50 -37.47 1.50
CA ASN A 288 -3.50 -38.23 0.77
C ASN A 288 -3.22 -38.00 -0.72
N GLY A 289 -2.74 -39.06 -1.37
CA GLY A 289 -2.26 -38.99 -2.74
C GLY A 289 -3.39 -38.75 -3.72
N GLU A 290 -3.18 -37.76 -4.57
CA GLU A 290 -3.48 -37.79 -5.99
C GLU A 290 -2.53 -36.79 -6.65
N ALA A 291 -1.83 -37.24 -7.69
CA ALA A 291 -0.81 -36.47 -8.39
C ALA A 291 -1.50 -35.49 -9.34
N GLU A 292 -1.38 -34.20 -9.10
CA GLU A 292 -1.72 -33.16 -10.08
C GLU A 292 -0.48 -32.31 -10.41
N GLY A 293 -0.32 -32.09 -11.72
CA GLY A 293 0.86 -31.52 -12.34
C GLY A 293 1.14 -30.08 -11.95
N GLU A 294 2.43 -29.78 -11.95
CA GLU A 294 3.03 -28.47 -11.72
C GLU A 294 2.61 -27.48 -12.82
N GLU A 295 1.93 -26.38 -12.44
CA GLU A 295 1.99 -25.13 -13.20
C GLU A 295 2.65 -24.04 -12.34
N ALA A 296 3.82 -23.61 -12.80
CA ALA A 296 4.45 -22.37 -12.37
C ALA A 296 3.48 -21.21 -12.51
N GLY A 297 3.35 -20.40 -11.45
CA GLY A 297 2.45 -19.25 -11.35
C GLY A 297 2.35 -18.42 -12.63
N GLY A 298 1.28 -18.70 -13.38
CA GLY A 298 0.81 -17.96 -14.55
C GLY A 298 -0.68 -17.67 -14.40
N GLU A 299 -1.08 -16.44 -14.67
CA GLU A 299 -2.46 -15.97 -14.54
C GLU A 299 -3.38 -16.58 -15.62
N GLY A 300 -4.19 -17.57 -15.22
CA GLY A 300 -5.63 -17.63 -15.50
C GLY A 300 -6.12 -18.41 -16.73
N GLY A 301 -7.14 -19.24 -16.48
CA GLY A 301 -8.10 -19.80 -17.45
C GLY A 301 -9.30 -20.41 -16.72
N ASP A 302 -10.51 -20.14 -17.22
CA ASP A 302 -11.79 -20.71 -16.75
C ASP A 302 -11.86 -22.23 -16.93
N GLY A 303 -12.49 -22.94 -16.00
CA GLY A 303 -12.88 -24.34 -16.11
C GLY A 303 -13.69 -24.80 -14.90
N GLU A 304 -14.85 -25.42 -15.15
CA GLU A 304 -15.81 -25.93 -14.16
C GLU A 304 -15.38 -27.28 -13.53
N GLU A 305 -16.16 -27.70 -12.52
CA GLU A 305 -16.14 -28.99 -11.78
C GLU A 305 -15.13 -29.05 -10.63
N GLY A 306 -15.40 -29.58 -9.43
CA GLY A 306 -16.53 -30.32 -8.87
C GLY A 306 -15.96 -31.36 -7.90
N GLY A 307 -16.16 -31.22 -6.58
CA GLY A 307 -15.71 -32.22 -5.60
C GLY A 307 -15.63 -31.68 -4.18
N GLU A 308 -16.55 -32.15 -3.32
CA GLU A 308 -16.62 -31.84 -1.88
C GLU A 308 -15.67 -32.76 -1.10
N GLY A 309 -14.86 -32.19 -0.22
CA GLY A 309 -14.03 -32.93 0.73
C GLY A 309 -13.73 -32.06 1.95
N GLU A 310 -14.47 -32.27 3.04
CA GLU A 310 -14.25 -31.61 4.33
C GLU A 310 -13.00 -32.17 5.01
N GLY A 311 -11.87 -31.51 4.80
CA GLY A 311 -10.69 -31.58 5.67
C GLY A 311 -10.46 -30.22 6.33
N GLU A 312 -9.82 -30.18 7.50
CA GLU A 312 -9.28 -28.93 8.03
C GLU A 312 -8.15 -28.47 7.10
N GLU A 313 -8.50 -27.68 6.10
CA GLU A 313 -7.58 -27.20 5.06
C GLU A 313 -6.56 -26.21 5.68
N GLU A 314 -5.26 -26.48 5.53
CA GLU A 314 -4.18 -25.56 5.91
C GLU A 314 -3.83 -24.64 4.74
N ASP A 315 -3.66 -23.32 5.01
CA ASP A 315 -3.32 -22.31 4.00
C ASP A 315 -2.11 -22.76 3.15
N PRO A 316 -2.27 -22.92 1.82
CA PRO A 316 -1.20 -23.39 0.95
C PRO A 316 0.04 -22.48 0.92
N ASP A 317 -0.11 -21.20 1.25
CA ASP A 317 0.89 -20.16 1.00
C ASP A 317 1.75 -19.83 2.24
N MET A 318 1.84 -20.76 3.19
CA MET A 318 2.59 -20.60 4.44
C MET A 318 4.02 -21.13 4.41
N ILE A 319 4.50 -21.59 3.25
CA ILE A 319 5.85 -22.17 3.09
C ILE A 319 6.54 -21.53 1.88
N ILE A 320 7.80 -21.15 2.04
CA ILE A 320 8.66 -20.78 0.91
C ILE A 320 9.15 -22.07 0.24
N THR A 321 8.75 -22.28 -1.01
CA THR A 321 9.24 -23.38 -1.86
C THR A 321 10.14 -22.86 -2.98
N HIS A 322 10.89 -23.76 -3.61
CA HIS A 322 11.74 -23.48 -4.79
C HIS A 322 12.72 -22.32 -4.56
N ALA A 323 13.30 -22.26 -3.36
CA ALA A 323 14.24 -21.22 -2.99
C ALA A 323 15.47 -21.79 -2.29
N ARG A 324 16.61 -21.11 -2.44
CA ARG A 324 17.87 -21.41 -1.74
C ARG A 324 18.27 -20.24 -0.85
N LYS A 325 19.22 -20.49 0.06
CA LYS A 325 19.88 -19.40 0.80
C LYS A 325 20.68 -18.52 -0.17
N PRO A 326 20.73 -17.20 0.07
CA PRO A 326 21.51 -16.28 -0.74
C PRO A 326 23.00 -16.45 -0.46
N THR A 327 23.79 -16.19 -1.48
CA THR A 327 25.23 -15.99 -1.47
C THR A 327 25.53 -14.49 -1.56
N PRO A 328 26.76 -14.03 -1.23
CA PRO A 328 27.13 -12.63 -1.42
C PRO A 328 26.91 -12.10 -2.84
N GLN A 329 27.06 -12.96 -3.86
CA GLN A 329 26.89 -12.62 -5.27
C GLN A 329 25.45 -12.30 -5.66
N ASP A 330 24.46 -12.76 -4.88
CA ASP A 330 23.05 -12.47 -5.13
C ASP A 330 22.68 -11.03 -4.74
N GLY A 331 23.51 -10.38 -3.91
CA GLY A 331 23.37 -8.96 -3.58
C GLY A 331 22.14 -8.61 -2.73
N LEU A 332 21.46 -9.59 -2.11
CA LEU A 332 20.40 -9.31 -1.14
C LEU A 332 20.96 -8.48 0.02
N LEU A 333 20.16 -7.53 0.50
CA LEU A 333 20.50 -6.65 1.61
C LEU A 333 20.48 -7.44 2.92
N SER A 334 21.47 -7.20 3.77
CA SER A 334 21.38 -7.53 5.19
C SER A 334 20.34 -6.65 5.90
N THR A 335 19.92 -7.01 7.12
CA THR A 335 18.97 -6.18 7.90
C THR A 335 19.44 -4.73 8.11
N PRO A 336 20.72 -4.44 8.44
CA PRO A 336 21.20 -3.06 8.51
C PRO A 336 21.18 -2.32 7.17
N GLU A 337 21.44 -3.01 6.06
CA GLU A 337 21.34 -2.43 4.72
C GLU A 337 19.88 -2.16 4.32
N LEU A 338 18.93 -3.04 4.71
CA LEU A 338 17.49 -2.78 4.58
C LEU A 338 17.10 -1.53 5.36
N HIS A 339 17.53 -1.38 6.61
CA HIS A 339 17.27 -0.17 7.37
C HIS A 339 17.83 1.08 6.68
N SER A 340 19.02 0.96 6.07
CA SER A 340 19.65 2.05 5.31
C SER A 340 18.86 2.43 4.06
N LEU A 341 18.10 1.50 3.45
CA LEU A 341 17.22 1.78 2.30
C LEU A 341 16.06 2.72 2.64
N PHE A 342 15.64 2.78 3.92
CA PHE A 342 14.62 3.73 4.40
C PHE A 342 15.21 5.11 4.73
N SER A 343 16.53 5.29 4.62
CA SER A 343 17.24 6.53 4.94
C SER A 343 17.56 7.36 3.68
N PRO A 344 17.56 8.72 3.74
CA PRO A 344 17.12 9.54 4.87
C PRO A 344 15.62 9.41 5.11
N GLN A 345 15.25 9.19 6.36
CA GLN A 345 13.89 8.84 6.70
C GLN A 345 13.05 10.08 7.04
N PRO A 346 12.02 10.41 6.25
CA PRO A 346 11.13 11.50 6.60
C PRO A 346 10.22 11.10 7.78
N SER A 347 9.60 12.09 8.42
CA SER A 347 8.46 11.82 9.28
C SER A 347 7.29 11.32 8.44
N ILE A 348 6.82 10.11 8.73
CA ILE A 348 5.67 9.48 8.07
C ILE A 348 4.52 9.38 9.07
N LYS A 349 3.31 9.71 8.61
CA LYS A 349 2.06 9.49 9.33
C LYS A 349 1.21 8.46 8.58
N SER A 350 0.44 7.67 9.31
CA SER A 350 -0.70 6.95 8.70
C SER A 350 -1.98 7.70 9.02
N ALA A 351 -2.82 7.91 8.01
CA ALA A 351 -4.07 8.64 8.17
C ALA A 351 -5.02 7.95 9.17
N TYR A 352 -5.11 6.63 9.12
CA TYR A 352 -6.02 5.89 10.00
C TYR A 352 -5.45 5.74 11.42
N GLU A 353 -4.15 5.46 11.57
CA GLU A 353 -3.48 5.47 12.88
C GLU A 353 -3.72 6.79 13.62
N GLU A 354 -3.42 7.94 12.99
CA GLU A 354 -3.54 9.25 13.65
C GLU A 354 -5.02 9.65 13.85
N GLY A 355 -5.87 9.41 12.85
CA GLY A 355 -7.28 9.80 12.92
C GLY A 355 -8.10 8.96 13.90
N LEU A 356 -7.91 7.63 13.94
CA LEU A 356 -8.62 6.76 14.90
C LEU A 356 -8.08 6.95 16.33
N LYS A 357 -6.77 7.16 16.50
CA LYS A 357 -6.20 7.52 17.80
C LYS A 357 -6.84 8.79 18.35
N THR A 358 -6.93 9.83 17.52
CA THR A 358 -7.55 11.12 17.89
C THR A 358 -9.03 10.94 18.23
N TYR A 359 -9.78 10.24 17.38
CA TYR A 359 -11.20 9.97 17.60
C TYR A 359 -11.48 9.24 18.91
N LEU A 360 -10.73 8.16 19.18
CA LEU A 360 -10.93 7.33 20.36
C LEU A 360 -10.53 8.06 21.63
N ALA A 361 -9.50 8.91 21.58
CA ALA A 361 -9.12 9.76 22.70
C ALA A 361 -10.15 10.85 23.02
N SER A 362 -10.95 11.29 22.03
CA SER A 362 -11.99 12.30 22.24
C SER A 362 -13.32 11.72 22.74
N GLN A 363 -13.51 10.40 22.71
CA GLN A 363 -14.74 9.78 23.21
C GLN A 363 -14.76 9.81 24.75
N THR A 364 -15.85 10.28 25.33
CA THR A 364 -16.12 10.07 26.76
C THR A 364 -16.61 8.63 26.99
N PRO A 365 -16.22 7.96 28.09
CA PRO A 365 -16.77 6.68 28.48
C PRO A 365 -18.27 6.87 28.80
N SER A 366 -19.11 6.72 27.79
CA SER A 366 -20.56 6.73 27.94
C SER A 366 -21.10 5.39 27.45
N GLU A 367 -22.01 4.82 28.23
CA GLU A 367 -22.64 3.55 27.90
C GLU A 367 -23.41 3.69 26.58
N GLY A 368 -23.03 2.91 25.56
CA GLY A 368 -23.79 2.78 24.31
C GLY A 368 -23.13 3.33 23.04
N ILE A 369 -21.95 3.95 23.10
CA ILE A 369 -21.20 4.28 21.87
C ILE A 369 -20.49 3.01 21.37
N GLU A 370 -20.76 2.62 20.13
CA GLU A 370 -20.05 1.55 19.43
C GLU A 370 -18.56 1.90 19.35
N LYS A 371 -17.73 1.27 20.19
CA LYS A 371 -16.27 1.44 20.16
C LYS A 371 -15.75 0.90 18.84
N PHE A 372 -15.13 1.76 18.02
CA PHE A 372 -14.41 1.28 16.84
C PHE A 372 -13.29 0.35 17.29
N ARG A 373 -13.31 -0.87 16.74
CA ARG A 373 -12.21 -1.81 16.92
C ARG A 373 -11.08 -1.45 15.98
N THR A 374 -9.88 -1.58 16.50
CA THR A 374 -8.62 -1.27 15.83
C THR A 374 -7.79 -2.55 15.73
N PHE A 375 -6.71 -2.50 14.94
CA PHE A 375 -5.77 -3.61 14.85
C PHE A 375 -5.26 -4.06 16.22
N GLY A 376 -5.00 -3.12 17.13
CA GLY A 376 -4.54 -3.42 18.48
C GLY A 376 -5.56 -4.05 19.41
N ASP A 377 -6.85 -4.10 19.05
CA ASP A 377 -7.87 -4.85 19.79
C ASP A 377 -7.89 -6.34 19.39
N ARG A 378 -7.15 -6.75 18.35
CA ARG A 378 -7.05 -8.16 17.91
C ARG A 378 -5.63 -8.73 17.91
N ALA A 379 -4.62 -7.87 17.84
CA ALA A 379 -3.22 -8.26 17.79
C ALA A 379 -2.38 -7.41 18.75
N ASP A 380 -1.51 -8.05 19.51
CA ASP A 380 -0.51 -7.34 20.29
C ASP A 380 0.70 -7.02 19.41
N ILE A 381 1.05 -5.73 19.37
CA ILE A 381 2.26 -5.24 18.71
C ILE A 381 3.30 -4.73 19.71
N GLY A 382 3.06 -4.87 21.00
CA GLY A 382 3.90 -4.28 22.03
C GLY A 382 3.60 -2.79 22.25
N GLU A 383 4.14 -2.28 23.36
CA GLU A 383 3.94 -0.90 23.80
C GLU A 383 4.77 0.08 22.95
N GLY A 384 4.21 1.25 22.63
CA GLY A 384 4.90 2.30 21.89
C GLY A 384 5.08 2.06 20.38
N ARG A 385 4.81 0.86 19.86
CA ARG A 385 4.79 0.61 18.41
C ARG A 385 3.62 1.31 17.73
N LYS A 386 3.88 1.83 16.52
CA LYS A 386 2.86 2.46 15.66
C LYS A 386 2.00 1.37 15.02
N GLY A 387 0.77 1.73 14.67
CA GLY A 387 -0.14 0.88 13.92
C GLY A 387 -1.22 0.18 14.77
N ARG A 388 -1.22 0.45 16.08
CA ARG A 388 -2.24 -0.03 17.02
C ARG A 388 -3.63 0.47 16.63
N TYR A 389 -3.71 1.69 16.11
CA TYR A 389 -4.96 2.38 15.77
C TYR A 389 -5.32 2.25 14.29
N GLU A 390 -4.65 1.38 13.52
CA GLU A 390 -5.10 1.03 12.17
C GLU A 390 -6.45 0.30 12.20
N PRO A 391 -7.19 0.23 11.07
CA PRO A 391 -8.43 -0.53 10.99
C PRO A 391 -8.22 -1.98 11.43
N GLU A 392 -9.22 -2.56 12.12
CA GLU A 392 -9.16 -3.97 12.51
C GLU A 392 -8.93 -4.88 11.29
N TYR A 393 -9.61 -4.60 10.18
CA TYR A 393 -9.43 -5.27 8.90
C TYR A 393 -9.49 -4.28 7.75
N THR A 394 -8.71 -4.58 6.72
CA THR A 394 -8.86 -4.02 5.37
C THR A 394 -9.01 -5.11 4.32
N SER A 395 -8.79 -6.37 4.68
CA SER A 395 -9.15 -7.56 3.91
C SER A 395 -9.79 -8.61 4.84
N TYR A 396 -10.90 -9.22 4.41
CA TYR A 396 -11.67 -10.16 5.25
C TYR A 396 -12.26 -11.33 4.46
N THR A 397 -11.42 -12.34 4.26
CA THR A 397 -11.65 -13.51 3.40
C THR A 397 -11.54 -14.81 4.21
N HIS A 398 -11.66 -15.96 3.54
CA HIS A 398 -11.58 -17.27 4.17
C HIS A 398 -10.20 -17.51 4.81
N TRP A 399 -9.14 -17.30 4.03
CA TRP A 399 -7.76 -17.48 4.45
C TRP A 399 -7.19 -16.25 5.16
N TRP A 400 -7.56 -15.06 4.71
CA TRP A 400 -6.90 -13.82 5.13
C TRP A 400 -7.88 -12.84 5.77
N LYS A 401 -7.67 -12.59 7.07
CA LYS A 401 -8.34 -11.55 7.86
C LYS A 401 -7.29 -10.58 8.36
N ALA A 402 -7.00 -9.57 7.55
CA ALA A 402 -5.79 -8.78 7.68
C ALA A 402 -6.03 -7.28 7.51
N THR A 403 -5.02 -6.50 7.91
CA THR A 403 -4.92 -5.06 7.70
C THR A 403 -3.72 -4.89 6.78
N LEU A 404 -3.95 -4.65 5.49
CA LEU A 404 -2.95 -4.67 4.43
C LEU A 404 -2.86 -3.33 3.68
N ASP A 405 -3.93 -2.54 3.80
CA ASP A 405 -4.16 -1.34 3.03
C ASP A 405 -3.89 -0.11 3.90
N TYR A 406 -3.18 0.88 3.36
CA TYR A 406 -2.77 2.07 4.11
C TYR A 406 -2.86 3.34 3.27
N ILE A 407 -2.99 4.48 3.97
CA ILE A 407 -2.82 5.83 3.42
C ILE A 407 -1.75 6.51 4.27
N PHE A 408 -0.51 6.51 3.77
CA PHE A 408 0.63 7.16 4.41
C PHE A 408 0.81 8.58 3.89
N ILE A 409 1.27 9.48 4.76
CA ILE A 409 1.46 10.89 4.50
C ILE A 409 2.88 11.27 4.90
N ILE A 410 3.57 11.97 4.00
CA ILE A 410 4.85 12.60 4.25
C ILE A 410 4.65 14.10 4.06
N ASP A 411 4.80 14.83 5.16
CA ASP A 411 4.67 16.28 5.14
C ASP A 411 5.83 16.94 4.37
N PRO A 412 5.62 18.16 3.86
CA PRO A 412 6.71 18.95 3.29
C PRO A 412 7.82 19.15 4.33
N PRO A 413 9.10 19.19 3.92
CA PRO A 413 10.14 19.68 4.78
C PRO A 413 9.88 21.16 5.15
N PRO A 414 10.47 21.66 6.26
CA PRO A 414 10.36 23.07 6.63
C PRO A 414 10.71 23.98 5.47
N SER A 415 9.95 25.07 5.31
CA SER A 415 10.19 26.05 4.25
C SER A 415 11.59 26.65 4.39
N PRO A 416 12.47 26.56 3.37
CA PRO A 416 13.82 27.11 3.48
C PRO A 416 13.84 28.64 3.54
N ARG A 417 12.74 29.31 3.19
CA ARG A 417 12.62 30.78 3.19
C ARG A 417 12.10 31.34 4.50
N THR A 418 11.14 30.67 5.10
CA THR A 418 10.39 31.17 6.27
C THR A 418 10.66 30.35 7.53
N ASN A 419 11.33 29.20 7.40
CA ASN A 419 11.52 28.20 8.46
C ASN A 419 10.19 27.76 9.11
N THR A 420 9.07 27.91 8.41
CA THR A 420 7.75 27.44 8.87
C THR A 420 7.59 25.97 8.55
N GLU A 421 6.99 25.24 9.49
CA GLU A 421 6.67 23.83 9.31
C GLU A 421 5.25 23.70 8.78
N THR A 422 5.04 22.79 7.83
CA THR A 422 3.70 22.43 7.36
C THR A 422 3.38 21.03 7.86
N SER A 423 2.28 20.87 8.60
CA SER A 423 1.89 19.58 9.18
C SER A 423 0.50 19.17 8.70
N SER A 424 0.38 17.91 8.28
CA SER A 424 -0.91 17.29 7.97
C SER A 424 -1.73 17.01 9.23
N HIS A 425 -3.04 17.23 9.11
CA HIS A 425 -4.07 16.91 10.09
C HIS A 425 -5.17 16.11 9.41
N ILE A 426 -5.56 14.99 10.04
CA ILE A 426 -6.66 14.16 9.58
C ILE A 426 -7.96 14.76 10.09
N THR A 427 -8.81 15.22 9.19
CA THR A 427 -10.08 15.90 9.53
C THR A 427 -11.28 14.99 9.37
N GLY A 428 -11.12 13.82 8.76
CA GLY A 428 -12.21 12.88 8.55
C GLY A 428 -11.72 11.54 8.03
N LEU A 429 -12.47 10.48 8.34
CA LEU A 429 -12.18 9.14 7.89
C LEU A 429 -13.48 8.43 7.48
N LEU A 430 -13.37 7.52 6.52
CA LEU A 430 -14.43 6.57 6.25
C LEU A 430 -14.43 5.49 7.35
N LYS A 431 -15.57 5.35 8.04
CA LYS A 431 -15.76 4.44 9.18
C LYS A 431 -15.23 3.03 8.86
N PRO A 432 -14.25 2.48 9.61
CA PRO A 432 -13.85 1.07 9.50
C PRO A 432 -15.03 0.12 9.75
N LEU A 433 -15.01 -1.05 9.11
CA LEU A 433 -16.01 -2.10 9.33
C LEU A 433 -15.51 -3.09 10.39
N SER A 434 -16.43 -3.59 11.21
CA SER A 434 -16.17 -4.65 12.19
C SER A 434 -16.24 -6.04 11.56
N ALA A 435 -15.73 -7.06 12.24
CA ALA A 435 -15.92 -8.46 11.83
C ALA A 435 -17.41 -8.83 11.62
N THR A 436 -18.32 -8.26 12.42
CA THR A 436 -19.77 -8.48 12.31
C THR A 436 -20.33 -7.90 11.02
N ASP A 437 -19.87 -6.72 10.61
CA ASP A 437 -20.28 -6.08 9.34
C ASP A 437 -19.78 -6.85 8.10
N LEU A 438 -18.71 -7.62 8.27
CA LEU A 438 -18.01 -8.36 7.21
C LEU A 438 -18.41 -9.84 7.14
N ALA A 439 -19.29 -10.30 8.03
CA ALA A 439 -19.81 -11.66 8.04
C ALA A 439 -20.77 -11.91 6.85
N PRO A 440 -20.76 -13.10 6.21
CA PRO A 440 -19.94 -14.25 6.55
C PRO A 440 -18.46 -14.07 6.16
N LEU A 441 -18.14 -13.69 4.91
CA LEU A 441 -16.79 -13.40 4.37
C LEU A 441 -16.91 -12.72 2.99
N LEU A 442 -15.88 -11.99 2.55
CA LEU A 442 -15.78 -11.34 1.24
C LEU A 442 -15.04 -12.19 0.17
N PRO A 443 -15.22 -11.91 -1.14
CA PRO A 443 -16.23 -11.02 -1.72
C PRO A 443 -17.63 -11.63 -1.60
N ARG A 444 -18.69 -10.80 -1.54
CA ARG A 444 -20.05 -11.27 -1.24
C ARG A 444 -21.11 -10.38 -1.86
N LYS A 445 -22.12 -10.99 -2.49
CA LYS A 445 -23.28 -10.25 -3.01
C LYS A 445 -23.96 -9.47 -1.87
N GLY A 446 -24.36 -8.24 -2.16
CA GLY A 446 -25.00 -7.35 -1.19
C GLY A 446 -24.05 -6.64 -0.21
N LEU A 447 -22.82 -7.14 -0.04
CA LEU A 447 -21.77 -6.53 0.80
C LEU A 447 -20.73 -5.79 -0.05
N SER A 448 -19.78 -6.49 -0.68
CA SER A 448 -18.78 -5.91 -1.57
C SER A 448 -18.36 -6.91 -2.65
N GLY A 449 -18.06 -6.38 -3.84
CA GLY A 449 -17.44 -7.12 -4.94
C GLY A 449 -15.92 -7.24 -4.81
N SER A 450 -15.32 -6.60 -3.80
CA SER A 450 -13.93 -6.73 -3.42
C SER A 450 -13.79 -7.61 -2.17
N ASP A 451 -12.63 -8.21 -1.99
CA ASP A 451 -12.13 -8.86 -0.80
C ASP A 451 -11.40 -7.88 0.13
N HIS A 452 -10.97 -6.74 -0.42
CA HIS A 452 -10.44 -5.59 0.30
C HIS A 452 -11.56 -4.55 0.57
N LEU A 453 -11.31 -3.71 1.57
CA LEU A 453 -12.22 -2.65 2.00
C LEU A 453 -11.72 -1.31 1.53
N SER A 454 -12.64 -0.48 1.02
CA SER A 454 -12.26 0.89 0.71
C SER A 454 -11.78 1.64 1.94
N LEU A 455 -10.65 2.33 1.82
CA LEU A 455 -10.17 3.32 2.78
C LEU A 455 -10.39 4.72 2.20
N MET A 456 -10.70 5.67 3.07
CA MET A 456 -10.79 7.08 2.67
C MET A 456 -10.48 8.02 3.83
N ALA A 457 -9.60 8.98 3.57
CA ALA A 457 -9.17 9.96 4.56
C ALA A 457 -9.32 11.37 4.01
N GLU A 458 -9.73 12.30 4.88
CA GLU A 458 -9.72 13.73 4.67
C GLU A 458 -8.49 14.34 5.33
N ILE A 459 -7.66 15.02 4.56
CA ILE A 459 -6.36 15.54 5.01
C ILE A 459 -6.28 17.04 4.73
N THR A 460 -5.88 17.81 5.73
CA THR A 460 -5.57 19.24 5.62
C THR A 460 -4.12 19.50 6.02
N TRP A 461 -3.46 20.45 5.37
CA TRP A 461 -2.11 20.89 5.73
C TRP A 461 -2.15 22.30 6.31
N VAL A 462 -1.55 22.47 7.48
CA VAL A 462 -1.51 23.74 8.21
C VAL A 462 -0.07 24.16 8.41
N GLU A 463 0.24 25.41 8.03
CA GLU A 463 1.53 26.03 8.33
C GLU A 463 1.56 26.52 9.78
N SER A 464 2.65 26.24 10.49
CA SER A 464 2.91 26.83 11.80
C SER A 464 3.11 28.34 11.66
N SER A 465 2.67 29.10 12.66
CA SER A 465 3.09 30.50 12.80
C SER A 465 4.64 30.56 12.84
N PRO A 466 5.27 31.61 12.30
CA PRO A 466 6.69 31.83 12.50
C PRO A 466 6.97 31.85 13.99
N VAL A 467 7.92 31.03 14.46
CA VAL A 467 8.46 31.18 15.80
C VAL A 467 9.28 32.47 15.77
N ASP A 468 8.86 33.51 16.50
CA ASP A 468 9.69 34.70 16.67
C ASP A 468 11.03 34.25 17.27
N PRO A 469 12.17 34.68 16.70
CA PRO A 469 13.50 34.17 17.03
C PRO A 469 13.93 34.40 18.48
#